data_AF-A0A378MF73-F1
#
_entry.id   AF-A0A378MF73-F1
#
_cell.length_a   1.000
_cell.length_b   1.000
_cell.length_c   1.000
_cell.angle_alpha   90.00
_cell.angle_beta   90.00
_cell.angle_gamma   90.00
#
_symmetry.space_group_name_H-M   'P 1'
#
loop_
_entity.id
_entity.type
_entity.pdbx_description
1 polymer ?
#
loop_
_entity_poly.entity_id
_entity_poly.type
_entity_poly.pdbx_seq_one_letter_code
_entity_poly.pdbx_strand_id
1 'polypeptide(L)'
;MVIFSPQDDQARINKKMDAIYKKQKDAQFGPDRFGVYFLPGDYTKGQPNHVYNIGYYTSINGLGAVPTQTKLANVASPAALPDNNGTCNFWISMENFQITNKKPTTAFEDQFNYGASQAAPLRRMQVDRPAELDWHKGWVSGGFISDSVYKQKVGSETQQQYYVRNSQLDKSWYGTTINGVLQGTKGAPASNWEQSPEETVVTNIKKTPVVREKPFLYLNNQHQYKVFVPGLQKHSRRNVEEKQYRQRKIT
;
A
#
# COMPACT_ATOMS: atom_id res chain seq x y z
N MET A 1 -14.43 -12.36 6.95
CA MET A 1 -14.22 -10.92 7.23
C MET A 1 -13.88 -10.75 8.70
N VAL A 2 -12.93 -9.88 9.03
CA VAL A 2 -12.50 -9.53 10.40
C VAL A 2 -12.49 -8.01 10.50
N ILE A 3 -13.14 -7.45 11.53
CA ILE A 3 -13.24 -6.01 11.74
C ILE A 3 -12.67 -5.70 13.13
N PHE A 4 -11.78 -4.72 13.21
CA PHE A 4 -11.21 -4.23 14.46
C PHE A 4 -11.67 -2.81 14.76
N SER A 5 -11.93 -2.53 16.03
CA SER A 5 -12.22 -1.20 16.59
C SER A 5 -10.98 -0.63 17.29
N PRO A 6 -10.74 0.69 17.30
CA PRO A 6 -9.64 1.26 18.08
C PRO A 6 -9.80 1.10 19.61
N GLN A 7 -10.96 0.62 20.07
CA GLN A 7 -11.23 0.24 21.46
C GLN A 7 -10.91 -1.23 21.75
N ASP A 8 -10.65 -2.05 20.73
CA ASP A 8 -10.23 -3.43 20.95
C ASP A 8 -8.86 -3.45 21.64
N ASP A 9 -8.65 -4.46 22.48
CA ASP A 9 -7.34 -4.72 23.08
C ASP A 9 -6.31 -5.00 21.97
N GLN A 10 -5.26 -4.18 21.92
CA GLN A 10 -4.17 -4.29 20.95
C GLN A 10 -3.54 -5.68 20.94
N ALA A 11 -3.41 -6.34 22.10
CA ALA A 11 -2.85 -7.69 22.16
C ALA A 11 -3.74 -8.72 21.44
N ARG A 12 -5.08 -8.54 21.47
CA ARG A 12 -6.02 -9.39 20.74
C ARG A 12 -5.97 -9.14 19.23
N ILE A 13 -5.83 -7.88 18.80
CA ILE A 13 -5.63 -7.54 17.38
C ILE A 13 -4.38 -8.24 16.87
N ASN A 14 -3.24 -8.06 17.55
CA ASN A 14 -1.96 -8.67 17.18
C ASN A 14 -2.09 -10.19 17.08
N LYS A 15 -2.63 -10.84 18.12
CA LYS A 15 -2.82 -12.30 18.15
C LYS A 15 -3.69 -12.79 16.98
N LYS A 16 -4.73 -12.04 16.60
CA LYS A 16 -5.61 -12.40 15.50
C LYS A 16 -4.91 -12.22 14.14
N MET A 17 -4.17 -11.14 13.95
CA MET A 17 -3.37 -10.91 12.74
C MET A 17 -2.29 -11.98 12.57
N ASP A 18 -1.58 -12.33 13.65
CA ASP A 18 -0.58 -13.41 13.65
C ASP A 18 -1.20 -14.76 13.29
N ALA A 19 -2.39 -15.06 13.81
CA ALA A 19 -3.09 -16.30 13.48
C ALA A 19 -3.50 -16.36 12.00
N ILE A 20 -3.94 -15.24 11.42
CA ILE A 20 -4.25 -15.15 9.98
C ILE A 20 -2.97 -15.35 9.17
N TYR A 21 -1.89 -14.65 9.52
CA TYR A 21 -0.60 -14.77 8.83
C TYR A 21 -0.07 -16.21 8.86
N LYS A 22 -0.05 -16.85 10.04
CA LYS A 22 0.39 -18.25 10.17
C LYS A 22 -0.41 -19.20 9.29
N LYS A 23 -1.72 -18.96 9.12
CA LYS A 23 -2.57 -19.76 8.24
C LYS A 23 -2.28 -19.50 6.77
N GLN A 24 -2.00 -18.25 6.41
CA GLN A 24 -1.93 -17.82 5.02
C GLN A 24 -0.52 -17.75 4.43
N LYS A 25 0.56 -17.76 5.22
CA LYS A 25 1.93 -17.51 4.73
C LYS A 25 2.40 -18.51 3.66
N ASP A 26 2.00 -19.78 3.76
CA ASP A 26 2.37 -20.84 2.82
C ASP A 26 1.18 -21.33 1.97
N ALA A 27 0.02 -20.67 2.07
CA ALA A 27 -1.25 -21.14 1.52
C ALA A 27 -1.51 -20.66 0.08
N GLN A 28 -0.52 -20.78 -0.81
CA GLN A 28 -0.60 -20.26 -2.19
C GLN A 28 -1.87 -20.75 -2.93
N PHE A 29 -2.22 -22.03 -2.78
CA PHE A 29 -3.42 -22.61 -3.38
C PHE A 29 -4.49 -22.99 -2.35
N GLY A 30 -4.41 -22.41 -1.14
CA GLY A 30 -5.38 -22.64 -0.08
C GLY A 30 -6.75 -22.02 -0.39
N PRO A 31 -7.85 -22.57 0.17
CA PRO A 31 -9.20 -22.06 -0.08
C PRO A 31 -9.57 -20.84 0.78
N ASP A 32 -8.83 -20.60 1.86
CA ASP A 32 -9.14 -19.56 2.84
C ASP A 32 -8.95 -18.13 2.30
N ARG A 33 -9.83 -17.22 2.71
CA ARG A 33 -9.84 -15.80 2.29
C ARG A 33 -10.07 -14.89 3.50
N PHE A 34 -9.23 -13.86 3.65
CA PHE A 34 -9.33 -12.92 4.77
C PHE A 34 -9.43 -11.46 4.31
N GLY A 35 -10.62 -10.89 4.46
CA GLY A 35 -10.80 -9.43 4.47
C GLY A 35 -10.67 -8.88 5.88
N VAL A 36 -9.60 -8.15 6.16
CA VAL A 36 -9.34 -7.46 7.43
C VAL A 36 -9.66 -5.98 7.28
N TYR A 37 -10.43 -5.45 8.22
CA TYR A 37 -10.91 -4.08 8.21
C TYR A 37 -10.65 -3.40 9.54
N PHE A 38 -10.17 -2.17 9.50
CA PHE A 38 -9.94 -1.34 10.67
C PHE A 38 -10.91 -0.16 10.62
N LEU A 39 -11.73 -0.01 11.66
CA LEU A 39 -12.59 1.17 11.84
C LEU A 39 -11.74 2.46 11.89
N PRO A 40 -12.33 3.64 11.65
CA PRO A 40 -11.64 4.90 11.86
C PRO A 40 -11.08 4.99 13.29
N GLY A 41 -9.79 5.29 13.43
CA GLY A 41 -9.09 5.23 14.71
C GLY A 41 -7.57 5.22 14.60
N ASP A 42 -6.92 5.23 15.77
CA ASP A 42 -5.46 5.19 15.92
C ASP A 42 -5.04 3.92 16.66
N TYR A 43 -4.47 2.97 15.90
CA TYR A 43 -4.04 1.64 16.36
C TYR A 43 -2.54 1.58 16.64
N THR A 44 -1.91 2.73 16.92
CA THR A 44 -0.48 2.81 17.18
C THR A 44 -0.17 3.10 18.65
N LYS A 45 -1.20 3.24 19.50
CA LYS A 45 -1.04 3.54 20.92
C LYS A 45 -0.33 2.38 21.61
N GLY A 46 0.73 2.66 22.35
CA GLY A 46 1.53 1.66 23.07
C GLY A 46 2.51 0.84 22.21
N GLN A 47 2.26 0.66 20.91
CA GLN A 47 3.14 -0.10 20.01
C GLN A 47 3.35 0.62 18.65
N PRO A 48 4.03 1.78 18.61
CA PRO A 48 4.15 2.60 17.41
C PRO A 48 4.94 1.97 16.25
N ASN A 49 5.70 0.91 16.52
CA ASN A 49 6.51 0.17 15.55
C ASN A 49 6.01 -1.27 15.33
N HIS A 50 4.83 -1.64 15.85
CA HIS A 50 4.30 -2.98 15.60
C HIS A 50 4.08 -3.23 14.10
N VAL A 51 4.44 -4.43 13.64
CA VAL A 51 4.33 -4.85 12.24
C VAL A 51 3.36 -6.01 12.14
N TYR A 52 2.27 -5.81 11.41
CA TYR A 52 1.40 -6.92 11.02
C TYR A 52 1.94 -7.59 9.76
N ASN A 53 2.31 -8.86 9.84
CA ASN A 53 2.68 -9.63 8.64
C ASN A 53 1.43 -10.10 7.90
N ILE A 54 1.46 -10.11 6.58
CA ILE A 54 0.40 -10.66 5.73
C ILE A 54 0.94 -11.69 4.74
N GLY A 55 0.10 -12.68 4.43
CA GLY A 55 0.37 -13.73 3.44
C GLY A 55 -0.82 -13.87 2.49
N TYR A 56 -0.80 -14.91 1.65
CA TYR A 56 -1.74 -15.13 0.56
C TYR A 56 -3.21 -14.83 0.91
N TYR A 57 -3.98 -14.32 -0.05
CA TYR A 57 -5.43 -14.08 0.05
C TYR A 57 -5.88 -13.24 1.26
N THR A 58 -5.04 -12.29 1.67
CA THR A 58 -5.31 -11.37 2.77
C THR A 58 -5.35 -9.93 2.27
N SER A 59 -6.46 -9.24 2.52
CA SER A 59 -6.59 -7.80 2.27
C SER A 59 -6.68 -7.04 3.59
N ILE A 60 -5.90 -5.97 3.76
CA ILE A 60 -6.04 -5.02 4.88
C ILE A 60 -6.68 -3.74 4.37
N ASN A 61 -7.72 -3.27 5.06
CA ASN A 61 -8.50 -2.13 4.61
C ASN A 61 -8.81 -1.18 5.78
N GLY A 62 -8.71 0.12 5.57
CA GLY A 62 -9.27 1.12 6.48
C GLY A 62 -10.69 1.50 6.09
N LEU A 63 -11.55 1.70 7.08
CA LEU A 63 -12.96 2.09 6.91
C LEU A 63 -13.19 3.60 7.05
N GLY A 64 -12.14 4.42 7.07
CA GLY A 64 -12.25 5.87 6.96
C GLY A 64 -12.77 6.32 5.60
N ALA A 65 -13.33 7.53 5.52
CA ALA A 65 -13.56 8.19 4.23
C ALA A 65 -12.25 8.59 3.54
N VAL A 66 -11.19 8.82 4.32
CA VAL A 66 -9.82 9.12 3.85
C VAL A 66 -8.78 8.28 4.62
N PRO A 67 -7.58 8.05 4.07
CA PRO A 67 -6.59 7.14 4.67
C PRO A 67 -6.15 7.55 6.08
N THR A 68 -6.05 8.86 6.33
CA THR A 68 -5.59 9.41 7.63
C THR A 68 -6.57 9.21 8.77
N GLN A 69 -7.80 8.76 8.49
CA GLN A 69 -8.79 8.42 9.52
C GLN A 69 -8.56 7.03 10.12
N THR A 70 -7.79 6.15 9.48
CA THR A 70 -7.41 4.83 10.03
C THR A 70 -5.89 4.73 10.05
N LYS A 71 -5.29 4.73 11.24
CA LYS A 71 -3.83 4.76 11.43
C LYS A 71 -3.32 3.44 11.98
N LEU A 72 -2.45 2.78 11.21
CA LEU A 72 -1.72 1.58 11.64
C LEU A 72 -0.25 1.93 11.89
N ALA A 73 0.39 1.15 12.77
CA ALA A 73 1.82 1.27 13.01
C ALA A 73 2.57 0.88 11.73
N ASN A 74 2.58 -0.41 11.39
CA ASN A 74 3.18 -0.92 10.16
C ASN A 74 2.50 -2.20 9.67
N VAL A 75 2.74 -2.55 8.42
CA VAL A 75 2.36 -3.83 7.83
C VAL A 75 3.53 -4.30 6.96
N ALA A 76 3.79 -5.60 6.92
CA ALA A 76 4.78 -6.17 6.01
C ALA A 76 4.23 -7.35 5.22
N SER A 77 4.78 -7.57 4.02
CA SER A 77 4.61 -8.79 3.24
C SER A 77 5.97 -9.50 3.13
N PRO A 78 6.30 -10.36 4.11
CA PRO A 78 7.51 -11.17 4.04
C PRO A 78 7.52 -12.08 2.80
N ALA A 79 8.71 -12.40 2.27
CA ALA A 79 8.84 -13.35 1.17
C ALA A 79 8.25 -14.73 1.52
N ALA A 80 7.49 -15.31 0.59
CA ALA A 80 6.85 -16.62 0.76
C ALA A 80 7.76 -17.79 0.38
N LEU A 81 8.83 -17.56 -0.39
CA LEU A 81 9.81 -18.58 -0.76
C LEU A 81 11.13 -18.40 0.02
N PRO A 82 11.98 -19.45 0.09
CA PRO A 82 13.32 -19.35 0.67
C PRO A 82 14.17 -18.23 0.07
N ASP A 83 15.26 -17.88 0.76
CA ASP A 83 16.25 -16.89 0.31
C ASP A 83 15.65 -15.51 -0.01
N ASN A 84 14.66 -15.11 0.77
CA ASN A 84 13.93 -13.85 0.63
C ASN A 84 13.20 -13.68 -0.72
N ASN A 85 12.96 -14.77 -1.44
CA ASN A 85 12.36 -14.74 -2.76
C ASN A 85 10.84 -14.46 -2.68
N GLY A 86 10.44 -13.24 -3.11
CA GLY A 86 9.07 -12.77 -3.18
C GLY A 86 8.39 -12.97 -4.54
N THR A 87 9.00 -13.73 -5.48
CA THR A 87 8.44 -13.95 -6.83
C THR A 87 7.09 -14.66 -6.84
N CYS A 88 6.71 -15.32 -5.73
CA CYS A 88 5.40 -15.92 -5.54
C CYS A 88 4.49 -15.18 -4.54
N ASN A 89 4.86 -14.00 -4.04
CA ASN A 89 3.99 -13.23 -3.16
C ASN A 89 2.83 -12.60 -3.92
N PHE A 90 1.73 -13.34 -4.05
CA PHE A 90 0.54 -12.97 -4.83
C PHE A 90 -0.69 -12.77 -3.95
N TRP A 91 -1.73 -12.18 -4.55
CA TRP A 91 -3.11 -12.16 -4.04
C TRP A 91 -3.26 -11.58 -2.63
N ILE A 92 -2.56 -10.50 -2.36
CA ILE A 92 -2.71 -9.68 -1.15
C ILE A 92 -3.13 -8.27 -1.54
N SER A 93 -3.66 -7.45 -0.63
CA SER A 93 -3.92 -6.05 -0.97
C SER A 93 -3.96 -5.15 0.26
N MET A 94 -3.68 -3.87 0.06
CA MET A 94 -3.87 -2.84 1.09
C MET A 94 -4.65 -1.66 0.53
N GLU A 95 -5.65 -1.19 1.27
CA GLU A 95 -6.48 -0.07 0.84
C GLU A 95 -6.89 0.88 1.96
N ASN A 96 -6.77 2.20 1.73
CA ASN A 96 -7.47 3.25 2.48
C ASN A 96 -7.07 3.37 3.97
N PHE A 97 -5.78 3.28 4.28
CA PHE A 97 -5.27 3.58 5.63
C PHE A 97 -3.90 4.26 5.59
N GLN A 98 -3.52 4.82 6.73
CA GLN A 98 -2.23 5.44 6.97
C GLN A 98 -1.30 4.46 7.69
N ILE A 99 -0.10 4.23 7.13
CA ILE A 99 1.04 3.65 7.84
C ILE A 99 1.83 4.81 8.44
N THR A 100 1.82 4.90 9.77
CA THR A 100 2.45 6.00 10.50
C THR A 100 3.96 5.81 10.66
N ASN A 101 4.65 6.85 11.12
CA ASN A 101 6.08 6.79 11.46
C ASN A 101 6.35 7.49 12.80
N LYS A 102 5.63 7.06 13.87
CA LYS A 102 5.65 7.76 15.17
C LYS A 102 6.96 7.57 15.96
N LYS A 103 7.72 6.50 15.70
CA LYS A 103 9.05 6.26 16.28
C LYS A 103 10.01 5.84 15.17
N PRO A 104 10.51 6.80 14.37
CA PRO A 104 11.35 6.53 13.21
C PRO A 104 12.62 5.80 13.60
N THR A 105 13.00 4.82 12.80
CA THR A 105 14.30 4.15 12.87
C THR A 105 14.83 3.93 11.45
N THR A 106 16.09 3.49 11.35
CA THR A 106 16.71 3.09 10.08
C THR A 106 16.72 1.58 9.88
N ALA A 107 16.18 0.81 10.83
CA ALA A 107 16.14 -0.65 10.75
C ALA A 107 15.22 -1.06 9.59
N PHE A 108 15.65 -2.07 8.83
CA PHE A 108 14.86 -2.60 7.70
C PHE A 108 13.46 -3.02 8.19
N GLU A 109 13.38 -3.69 9.33
CA GLU A 109 12.16 -4.21 9.94
C GLU A 109 11.14 -3.12 10.31
N ASP A 110 11.60 -1.89 10.51
CA ASP A 110 10.77 -0.73 10.82
C ASP A 110 10.38 0.06 9.57
N GLN A 111 10.90 -0.26 8.38
CA GLN A 111 10.41 0.29 7.12
C GLN A 111 9.06 -0.35 6.72
N PHE A 112 8.35 0.26 5.78
CA PHE A 112 7.20 -0.40 5.17
C PHE A 112 7.70 -1.39 4.11
N ASN A 113 7.75 -2.68 4.46
CA ASN A 113 8.35 -3.73 3.62
C ASN A 113 7.26 -4.52 2.90
N TYR A 114 7.14 -4.31 1.59
CA TYR A 114 6.10 -4.92 0.76
C TYR A 114 6.71 -5.72 -0.38
N GLY A 115 7.34 -6.85 -0.03
CA GLY A 115 7.99 -7.78 -0.96
C GLY A 115 7.00 -8.60 -1.77
N ALA A 116 6.13 -7.95 -2.53
CA ALA A 116 5.04 -8.57 -3.28
C ALA A 116 5.25 -8.51 -4.79
N SER A 117 4.80 -9.57 -5.48
CA SER A 117 4.83 -9.68 -6.94
C SER A 117 3.46 -9.32 -7.54
N GLN A 118 3.00 -10.01 -8.58
CA GLN A 118 1.74 -9.67 -9.27
C GLN A 118 0.51 -9.87 -8.36
N ALA A 119 -0.60 -9.22 -8.73
CA ALA A 119 -1.88 -9.26 -8.01
C ALA A 119 -1.79 -8.82 -6.53
N ALA A 120 -0.91 -7.86 -6.23
CA ALA A 120 -0.68 -7.31 -4.91
C ALA A 120 -0.85 -5.76 -4.85
N PRO A 121 -2.05 -5.20 -5.07
CA PRO A 121 -2.21 -3.76 -5.21
C PRO A 121 -2.15 -3.01 -3.87
N LEU A 122 -1.46 -1.86 -3.88
CA LEU A 122 -1.51 -0.83 -2.86
C LEU A 122 -2.35 0.34 -3.37
N ARG A 123 -3.49 0.61 -2.72
CA ARG A 123 -4.43 1.64 -3.19
C ARG A 123 -4.78 2.61 -2.07
N ARG A 124 -4.89 3.90 -2.38
CA ARG A 124 -5.45 4.86 -1.43
C ARG A 124 -4.68 4.87 -0.10
N MET A 125 -3.35 4.77 -0.15
CA MET A 125 -2.52 4.69 1.05
C MET A 125 -1.95 6.06 1.42
N GLN A 126 -1.69 6.28 2.70
CA GLN A 126 -0.69 7.25 3.13
C GLN A 126 0.43 6.52 3.87
N VAL A 127 1.67 6.66 3.45
CA VAL A 127 2.82 5.98 4.07
C VAL A 127 3.82 7.02 4.54
N ASP A 128 3.99 7.13 5.85
CA ASP A 128 4.83 8.14 6.49
C ASP A 128 6.28 7.70 6.76
N ARG A 129 6.57 6.42 6.53
CA ARG A 129 7.89 5.78 6.72
C ARG A 129 8.54 5.43 5.38
N PRO A 130 9.87 5.21 5.33
CA PRO A 130 10.52 4.65 4.14
C PRO A 130 9.83 3.34 3.72
N ALA A 131 9.69 3.12 2.41
CA ALA A 131 9.02 1.95 1.86
C ALA A 131 9.95 1.17 0.93
N GLU A 132 10.15 -0.10 1.24
CA GLU A 132 10.87 -1.05 0.41
C GLU A 132 9.85 -2.00 -0.24
N LEU A 133 9.84 -2.06 -1.57
CA LEU A 133 8.92 -2.89 -2.35
C LEU A 133 9.50 -4.29 -2.62
N ASP A 134 10.50 -4.70 -1.84
CA ASP A 134 11.08 -6.03 -1.80
C ASP A 134 11.13 -6.55 -0.36
N TRP A 135 11.69 -7.74 -0.17
CA TRP A 135 11.99 -8.29 1.13
C TRP A 135 13.49 -8.61 1.17
N HIS A 136 14.27 -7.89 1.96
CA HIS A 136 15.72 -8.05 2.09
C HIS A 136 16.47 -8.18 0.75
N LYS A 137 16.10 -7.37 -0.26
CA LYS A 137 16.70 -7.41 -1.61
C LYS A 137 16.61 -8.78 -2.29
N GLY A 138 15.62 -9.60 -1.93
CA GLY A 138 15.32 -10.84 -2.64
C GLY A 138 14.64 -10.58 -3.99
N TRP A 139 14.51 -11.62 -4.81
CA TRP A 139 13.86 -11.53 -6.12
C TRP A 139 12.36 -11.24 -5.97
N VAL A 140 11.84 -10.28 -6.75
CA VAL A 140 10.42 -9.91 -6.73
C VAL A 140 9.99 -9.29 -8.07
N SER A 141 8.73 -9.47 -8.45
CA SER A 141 8.19 -9.15 -9.79
C SER A 141 6.82 -8.45 -9.70
N GLY A 142 6.77 -7.39 -8.91
CA GLY A 142 5.63 -6.50 -8.75
C GLY A 142 5.44 -5.57 -9.95
N GLY A 143 4.64 -4.52 -9.84
CA GLY A 143 3.64 -4.28 -8.81
C GLY A 143 2.79 -3.07 -9.19
N PHE A 144 1.82 -2.74 -8.34
CA PHE A 144 0.82 -1.72 -8.65
C PHE A 144 0.52 -0.82 -7.44
N ILE A 145 0.80 0.48 -7.58
CA ILE A 145 0.41 1.53 -6.62
C ILE A 145 -0.54 2.51 -7.30
N SER A 146 -1.65 2.86 -6.64
CA SER A 146 -2.53 3.94 -7.10
C SER A 146 -3.15 4.78 -6.01
N ASP A 147 -3.40 6.05 -6.30
CA ASP A 147 -4.11 6.95 -5.37
C ASP A 147 -3.43 7.04 -3.99
N SER A 148 -2.10 6.94 -3.94
CA SER A 148 -1.35 6.90 -2.66
C SER A 148 -0.41 8.09 -2.47
N VAL A 149 -0.07 8.36 -1.21
CA VAL A 149 0.93 9.36 -0.79
C VAL A 149 2.05 8.67 -0.03
N TYR A 150 3.29 8.88 -0.44
CA TYR A 150 4.49 8.42 0.26
C TYR A 150 5.28 9.64 0.72
N LYS A 151 5.46 9.77 2.04
CA LYS A 151 6.17 10.89 2.67
C LYS A 151 7.68 10.73 2.67
N GLN A 152 8.16 9.51 2.49
CA GLN A 152 9.57 9.13 2.44
C GLN A 152 9.88 8.44 1.11
N LYS A 153 11.14 8.01 0.93
CA LYS A 153 11.54 7.23 -0.25
C LYS A 153 10.66 5.98 -0.39
N VAL A 154 10.30 5.65 -1.62
CA VAL A 154 9.59 4.41 -1.96
C VAL A 154 10.18 3.82 -3.22
N GLY A 155 10.40 2.52 -3.23
CA GLY A 155 11.04 1.85 -4.35
C GLY A 155 11.57 0.48 -3.95
N SER A 156 12.39 -0.10 -4.79
CA SER A 156 13.05 -1.38 -4.51
C SER A 156 14.27 -1.52 -5.40
N GLU A 157 15.35 -2.06 -4.85
CA GLU A 157 16.56 -2.35 -5.61
C GLU A 157 16.41 -3.59 -6.51
N THR A 158 15.45 -4.47 -6.22
CA THR A 158 15.37 -5.80 -6.86
C THR A 158 14.02 -6.11 -7.52
N GLN A 159 13.04 -5.21 -7.42
CA GLN A 159 11.82 -5.28 -8.22
C GLN A 159 12.14 -5.28 -9.71
N GLN A 160 11.67 -6.28 -10.46
CA GLN A 160 11.86 -6.30 -11.91
C GLN A 160 11.15 -5.13 -12.58
N GLN A 161 9.89 -4.89 -12.22
CA GLN A 161 9.11 -3.79 -12.76
C GLN A 161 8.14 -3.23 -11.74
N TYR A 162 7.55 -2.07 -12.02
CA TYR A 162 6.46 -1.52 -11.21
C TYR A 162 5.63 -0.49 -11.98
N TYR A 163 4.33 -0.41 -11.70
CA TYR A 163 3.45 0.65 -12.22
C TYR A 163 2.86 1.47 -11.07
N VAL A 164 3.10 2.78 -11.09
CA VAL A 164 2.59 3.74 -10.11
C VAL A 164 1.75 4.78 -10.82
N ARG A 165 0.49 4.94 -10.42
CA ARG A 165 -0.37 5.98 -11.00
C ARG A 165 -1.04 6.89 -9.99
N ASN A 166 -1.35 8.11 -10.39
CA ASN A 166 -2.14 9.08 -9.60
C ASN A 166 -1.68 9.20 -8.14
N SER A 167 -0.37 9.10 -7.89
CA SER A 167 0.20 9.08 -6.56
C SER A 167 1.06 10.33 -6.30
N GLN A 168 1.51 10.51 -5.07
CA GLN A 168 2.42 11.57 -4.69
C GLN A 168 3.60 10.98 -3.93
N LEU A 169 4.80 11.25 -4.42
CA LEU A 169 6.06 10.87 -3.82
C LEU A 169 6.73 12.15 -3.32
N ASP A 170 6.80 12.36 -2.00
CA ASP A 170 7.32 13.60 -1.41
C ASP A 170 8.86 13.63 -1.38
N LYS A 171 9.50 12.47 -1.48
CA LYS A 171 10.96 12.31 -1.59
C LYS A 171 11.32 11.75 -2.97
N SER A 172 11.81 10.52 -3.06
CA SER A 172 12.24 9.89 -4.30
C SER A 172 11.54 8.56 -4.55
N TRP A 173 11.32 8.28 -5.84
CA TRP A 173 11.24 6.93 -6.38
C TRP A 173 12.66 6.38 -6.52
N TYR A 174 12.88 5.10 -6.23
CA TYR A 174 14.18 4.46 -6.50
C TYR A 174 14.05 3.04 -7.02
N GLY A 175 15.03 2.65 -7.84
CA GLY A 175 15.20 1.32 -8.38
C GLY A 175 14.13 0.91 -9.39
N THR A 176 13.70 -0.34 -9.30
CA THR A 176 13.27 -1.26 -10.39
C THR A 176 14.38 -1.63 -11.37
N THR A 177 14.61 -2.91 -11.63
CA THR A 177 15.77 -3.36 -12.42
C THR A 177 15.53 -3.36 -13.93
N ILE A 178 14.27 -3.52 -14.37
CA ILE A 178 13.92 -3.59 -15.80
C ILE A 178 13.05 -2.39 -16.22
N ASN A 179 11.96 -2.10 -15.50
CA ASN A 179 11.04 -1.03 -15.91
C ASN A 179 10.16 -0.46 -14.77
N GLY A 180 10.32 0.82 -14.46
CA GLY A 180 9.41 1.58 -13.61
C GLY A 180 8.53 2.53 -14.42
N VAL A 181 7.21 2.35 -14.42
CA VAL A 181 6.27 3.27 -15.09
C VAL A 181 5.53 4.10 -14.06
N LEU A 182 5.64 5.44 -14.15
CA LEU A 182 4.97 6.38 -13.27
C LEU A 182 4.06 7.31 -14.09
N GLN A 183 2.75 7.25 -13.84
CA GLN A 183 1.75 7.99 -14.62
C GLN A 183 0.87 8.91 -13.76
N GLY A 184 0.81 10.20 -14.07
CA GLY A 184 0.03 11.15 -13.28
C GLY A 184 0.54 11.28 -11.84
N THR A 185 1.79 10.87 -11.59
CA THR A 185 2.42 10.86 -10.26
C THR A 185 3.16 12.17 -10.01
N LYS A 186 2.84 12.82 -8.88
CA LYS A 186 3.60 13.98 -8.40
C LYS A 186 4.89 13.49 -7.74
N GLY A 187 6.02 14.12 -8.06
CA GLY A 187 7.34 13.69 -7.57
C GLY A 187 7.97 12.51 -8.32
N ALA A 188 7.38 12.06 -9.43
CA ALA A 188 8.03 11.08 -10.29
C ALA A 188 9.31 11.65 -10.95
N PRO A 189 10.41 10.88 -11.03
CA PRO A 189 11.63 11.29 -11.73
C PRO A 189 11.37 11.46 -13.24
N ALA A 190 12.28 12.11 -13.96
CA ALA A 190 12.18 12.22 -15.42
C ALA A 190 12.31 10.84 -16.09
N SER A 191 11.74 10.68 -17.28
CA SER A 191 12.01 9.49 -18.10
C SER A 191 13.49 9.47 -18.50
N ASN A 192 14.09 8.28 -18.56
CA ASN A 192 15.53 8.10 -18.77
C ASN A 192 15.84 6.95 -19.74
N TRP A 193 15.14 6.91 -20.87
CA TRP A 193 15.27 5.85 -21.89
C TRP A 193 16.65 5.77 -22.58
N GLU A 194 17.45 6.83 -22.52
CA GLU A 194 18.76 6.94 -23.19
C GLU A 194 19.93 6.48 -22.29
N GLN A 195 19.63 5.76 -21.20
CA GLN A 195 20.63 5.34 -20.22
C GLN A 195 21.35 4.03 -20.59
N SER A 196 22.53 3.84 -20.02
CA SER A 196 23.35 2.62 -20.19
C SER A 196 22.59 1.37 -19.71
N PRO A 197 22.90 0.16 -20.24
CA PRO A 197 22.22 -1.09 -19.88
C PRO A 197 22.24 -1.44 -18.38
N GLU A 198 23.15 -0.84 -17.62
CA GLU A 198 23.33 -1.04 -16.18
C GLU A 198 22.46 -0.11 -15.31
N GLU A 199 21.83 0.90 -15.91
CA GLU A 199 20.97 1.85 -15.21
C GLU A 199 19.49 1.47 -15.31
N THR A 200 18.75 1.73 -14.24
CA THR A 200 17.33 1.36 -14.14
C THR A 200 16.45 2.24 -15.03
N VAL A 201 15.62 1.63 -15.87
CA VAL A 201 14.72 2.36 -16.78
C VAL A 201 13.45 2.83 -16.07
N VAL A 202 13.14 4.11 -16.22
CA VAL A 202 11.94 4.79 -15.71
C VAL A 202 11.21 5.51 -16.85
N THR A 203 9.91 5.29 -16.91
CA THR A 203 8.98 5.98 -17.80
C THR A 203 8.08 6.91 -16.99
N ASN A 204 8.16 8.21 -17.22
CA ASN A 204 7.27 9.19 -16.62
C ASN A 204 6.24 9.72 -17.63
N ILE A 205 4.97 9.46 -17.36
CA ILE A 205 3.83 9.99 -18.09
C ILE A 205 3.15 11.05 -17.23
N LYS A 206 3.20 12.32 -17.63
CA LYS A 206 2.79 13.46 -16.78
C LYS A 206 1.34 13.38 -16.25
N LYS A 207 0.42 12.77 -17.00
CA LYS A 207 -1.01 12.73 -16.68
C LYS A 207 -1.62 11.37 -17.02
N THR A 208 -2.65 10.98 -16.27
CA THR A 208 -3.50 9.83 -16.59
C THR A 208 -4.68 10.32 -17.43
N PRO A 209 -4.82 9.93 -18.73
CA PRO A 209 -5.82 10.49 -19.62
C PRO A 209 -7.26 10.35 -19.11
N VAL A 210 -7.62 9.16 -18.65
CA VAL A 210 -8.94 8.86 -18.07
C VAL A 210 -8.74 7.82 -16.98
N VAL A 211 -9.36 8.03 -15.81
CA VAL A 211 -9.28 7.09 -14.70
C VAL A 211 -10.46 7.27 -13.76
N ARG A 212 -10.86 6.16 -13.13
CA ARG A 212 -11.79 6.16 -12.01
C ARG A 212 -11.18 5.28 -10.94
N GLU A 213 -11.03 5.80 -9.73
CA GLU A 213 -10.50 5.00 -8.63
C GLU A 213 -11.48 3.90 -8.22
N LYS A 214 -10.95 2.82 -7.63
CA LYS A 214 -11.75 1.66 -7.23
C LYS A 214 -12.78 2.08 -6.16
N PRO A 215 -14.04 1.62 -6.25
CA PRO A 215 -14.98 1.75 -5.14
C PRO A 215 -14.44 1.07 -3.86
N PHE A 216 -14.73 1.62 -2.70
CA PHE A 216 -14.26 1.09 -1.42
C PHE A 216 -15.33 1.19 -0.33
N LEU A 217 -15.28 0.24 0.61
CA LEU A 217 -16.13 0.21 1.80
C LEU A 217 -15.62 1.23 2.81
N TYR A 218 -16.51 2.01 3.42
CA TYR A 218 -16.18 2.93 4.51
C TYR A 218 -17.34 3.05 5.49
N LEU A 219 -17.07 3.63 6.66
CA LEU A 219 -18.05 3.98 7.67
C LEU A 219 -18.38 5.47 7.54
N ASN A 220 -19.65 5.81 7.35
CA ASN A 220 -20.08 7.21 7.31
C ASN A 220 -20.20 7.83 8.72
N ASN A 221 -20.52 9.12 8.79
CA ASN A 221 -20.65 9.85 10.05
C ASN A 221 -21.78 9.34 10.95
N GLN A 222 -22.76 8.59 10.43
CA GLN A 222 -23.81 7.93 11.20
C GLN A 222 -23.44 6.48 11.59
N HIS A 223 -22.17 6.09 11.47
CA HIS A 223 -21.67 4.75 11.74
C HIS A 223 -22.34 3.64 10.89
N GLN A 224 -22.73 3.97 9.66
CA GLN A 224 -23.27 3.02 8.71
C GLN A 224 -22.23 2.65 7.66
N TYR A 225 -22.15 1.37 7.32
CA TYR A 225 -21.35 0.89 6.19
C TYR A 225 -21.92 1.42 4.87
N LYS A 226 -21.05 2.00 4.05
CA LYS A 226 -21.38 2.53 2.72
C LYS A 226 -20.25 2.18 1.74
N VAL A 227 -20.56 2.16 0.45
CA VAL A 227 -19.56 2.05 -0.61
C VAL A 227 -19.40 3.42 -1.24
N PHE A 228 -18.19 3.97 -1.18
CA PHE A 228 -17.86 5.17 -1.92
C PHE A 228 -17.53 4.78 -3.36
N VAL A 229 -18.14 5.45 -4.33
CA VAL A 229 -17.88 5.25 -5.77
C VAL A 229 -17.19 6.50 -6.31
N PRO A 230 -15.85 6.48 -6.48
CA PRO A 230 -15.12 7.63 -6.99
C PRO A 230 -15.64 8.09 -8.36
N GLY A 231 -15.70 9.41 -8.56
CA GLY A 231 -16.04 9.99 -9.85
C GLY A 231 -14.97 9.72 -10.92
N LEU A 232 -15.37 9.73 -12.19
CA LEU A 232 -14.45 9.69 -13.32
C LEU A 232 -13.59 10.97 -13.35
N GLN A 233 -12.28 10.80 -13.54
CA GLN A 233 -11.31 11.87 -13.73
C GLN A 233 -10.71 11.79 -15.13
N LYS A 234 -10.44 12.96 -15.72
CA LYS A 234 -9.74 13.10 -17.01
C LYS A 234 -8.48 13.92 -16.82
N HIS A 235 -7.42 13.57 -17.55
CA HIS A 235 -6.11 14.22 -17.51
C HIS A 235 -5.58 14.44 -16.08
N SER A 236 -5.80 13.45 -15.21
CA SER A 236 -5.51 13.58 -13.79
C SER A 236 -4.01 13.50 -13.51
N ARG A 237 -3.60 14.30 -12.53
CA ARG A 237 -2.38 14.14 -11.74
C ARG A 237 -2.82 14.29 -10.30
N ARG A 238 -2.18 13.61 -9.34
CA ARG A 238 -2.57 13.79 -7.93
C ARG A 238 -2.38 15.27 -7.53
N ASN A 239 -3.50 15.97 -7.33
CA ASN A 239 -3.55 17.31 -6.77
C ASN A 239 -3.78 17.18 -5.26
N VAL A 240 -3.00 17.92 -4.46
CA VAL A 240 -3.00 17.89 -2.99
C VAL A 240 -4.33 18.40 -2.40
N GLU A 241 -5.20 19.01 -3.21
CA GLU A 241 -6.48 19.52 -2.76
C GLU A 241 -7.57 18.44 -2.83
N GLU A 242 -7.77 17.77 -1.70
CA GLU A 242 -8.87 16.86 -1.35
C GLU A 242 -10.29 17.43 -1.55
N LYS A 243 -10.44 18.65 -2.08
CA LYS A 243 -11.75 19.32 -2.26
C LYS A 243 -12.66 18.64 -3.28
N GLN A 244 -12.13 17.89 -4.24
CA GLN A 244 -12.97 17.21 -5.25
C GLN A 244 -13.54 15.86 -4.81
N TYR A 245 -13.06 15.24 -3.72
CA TYR A 245 -13.78 14.11 -3.11
C TYR A 245 -15.11 14.54 -2.48
N ARG A 246 -15.25 15.84 -2.13
CA ARG A 246 -16.44 16.38 -1.44
C ARG A 246 -17.63 16.74 -2.33
N GLN A 247 -17.52 16.71 -3.67
CA GLN A 247 -18.52 17.34 -4.55
C GLN A 247 -19.45 16.41 -5.34
N ARG A 248 -19.42 15.09 -5.11
CA ARG A 248 -20.51 14.22 -5.58
C ARG A 248 -21.21 13.59 -4.37
N LYS A 249 -22.04 14.44 -3.75
CA LYS A 249 -23.04 14.16 -2.71
C LYS A 249 -22.80 12.88 -1.92
N ILE A 250 -22.08 13.05 -0.81
CA ILE A 250 -22.35 12.27 0.40
C ILE A 250 -23.70 12.78 0.91
N THR A 251 -24.78 12.28 0.33
CA THR A 251 -26.16 12.35 0.87
C THR A 251 -26.57 10.93 1.24
#